data_AF-A0A6P1F8B8-F1
#
_entry.id   AF-A0A6P1F8B8-F1
#
_cell.length_a   1.000
_cell.length_b   1.000
_cell.length_c   1.000
_cell.angle_alpha   90.00
_cell.angle_beta   90.00
_cell.angle_gamma   90.00
#
_symmetry.space_group_name_H-M   'P 1'
#
loop_
_entity.id
_entity.type
_entity.pdbx_description
1 polymer ?
#
loop_
_entity_poly.entity_id
_entity_poly.type
_entity_poly.pdbx_seq_one_letter_code
_entity_poly.pdbx_strand_id
1 'polypeptide(L)'
;MTNASQDHPIQHGSDDAVLDEKLRGVLLQVAGDSQLRPEEDVEALLRQRLRDTRIEIAEESIPGLAKRIPGLTQRGGGDLSPGAH
;
A
#
# COMPACT_ATOMS: atom_id res chain seq x y z
N MET A 1 44.74 3.88 -21.16
CA MET A 1 43.66 3.81 -20.15
C MET A 1 42.82 5.06 -20.28
N THR A 2 41.66 4.96 -20.90
CA THR A 2 40.67 6.05 -20.94
C THR A 2 39.33 5.44 -20.59
N ASN A 3 38.93 5.72 -19.36
CA ASN A 3 37.64 5.43 -18.76
C ASN A 3 36.62 6.32 -19.50
N ALA A 4 35.83 5.72 -20.40
CA ALA A 4 34.78 6.43 -21.11
C ALA A 4 33.58 6.55 -20.16
N SER A 5 33.32 7.79 -19.74
CA SER A 5 32.25 8.24 -18.87
C SER A 5 30.90 7.63 -19.25
N GLN A 6 30.22 7.02 -18.28
CA GLN A 6 28.79 6.76 -18.35
C GLN A 6 28.07 8.09 -18.15
N ASP A 7 27.76 8.76 -19.26
CA ASP A 7 27.09 10.05 -19.27
C ASP A 7 25.69 9.88 -19.85
N HIS A 8 24.77 9.29 -19.07
CA HIS A 8 23.34 9.44 -19.27
C HIS A 8 22.65 9.43 -17.90
N PRO A 9 21.88 10.47 -17.52
CA PRO A 9 21.21 10.51 -16.24
C PRO A 9 20.10 9.45 -16.18
N ILE A 10 20.11 8.64 -15.12
CA ILE A 10 19.02 7.73 -14.74
C ILE A 10 17.86 8.59 -14.19
N GLN A 11 17.25 9.42 -15.02
CA GLN A 11 16.28 10.42 -14.56
C GLN A 11 14.83 9.93 -14.60
N HIS A 12 14.54 8.86 -15.34
CA HIS A 12 13.17 8.38 -15.55
C HIS A 12 12.66 7.43 -14.45
N GLY A 13 13.55 6.79 -13.68
CA GLY A 13 13.16 5.86 -12.61
C GLY A 13 13.09 6.48 -11.22
N SER A 14 13.60 7.70 -11.04
CA SER A 14 13.66 8.35 -9.71
C SER A 14 12.28 8.79 -9.24
N ASP A 15 11.45 9.34 -10.14
CA ASP A 15 10.11 9.82 -9.78
C ASP A 15 9.17 8.65 -9.47
N ASP A 16 9.28 7.55 -10.24
CA ASP A 16 8.56 6.30 -9.99
C ASP A 16 9.01 5.64 -8.67
N ALA A 17 10.32 5.60 -8.39
CA ALA A 17 10.84 5.08 -7.13
C ALA A 17 10.37 5.90 -5.92
N VAL A 18 10.32 7.23 -6.05
CA VAL A 18 9.81 8.14 -5.03
C VAL A 18 8.31 7.94 -4.82
N LEU A 19 7.53 7.72 -5.88
CA LEU A 19 6.11 7.40 -5.79
C LEU A 19 5.88 6.06 -5.07
N ASP A 20 6.62 5.02 -5.44
CA ASP A 20 6.54 3.70 -4.83
C ASP A 20 6.89 3.72 -3.34
N GLU A 21 7.89 4.50 -2.93
CA GLU A 21 8.25 4.66 -1.53
C GLU A 21 7.14 5.37 -0.73
N LYS A 22 6.57 6.45 -1.27
CA LYS A 22 5.43 7.14 -0.67
C LYS A 22 4.22 6.22 -0.53
N LEU A 23 3.92 5.45 -1.58
CA LEU A 23 2.81 4.51 -1.58
C LEU A 23 3.03 3.39 -0.55
N ARG A 24 4.25 2.86 -0.42
CA ARG A 24 4.60 1.91 0.65
C ARG A 24 4.31 2.51 2.03
N GLY A 25 4.71 3.76 2.26
CA GLY A 25 4.43 4.47 3.51
C GLY A 25 2.93 4.56 3.81
N VAL A 26 2.12 4.91 2.80
CA VAL A 26 0.65 4.94 2.92
C VAL A 26 0.08 3.56 3.28
N LEU A 27 0.50 2.49 2.60
CA LEU A 27 0.00 1.14 2.90
C LEU A 27 0.32 0.69 4.33
N LEU A 28 1.48 1.07 4.86
CA LEU A 28 1.86 0.81 6.26
C LEU A 28 0.99 1.58 7.25
N GLN A 29 0.67 2.85 6.95
CA GLN A 29 -0.23 3.65 7.78
C GLN A 29 -1.64 3.05 7.81
N VAL A 30 -2.17 2.63 6.66
CA VAL A 30 -3.49 1.98 6.58
C VAL A 30 -3.51 0.66 7.35
N ALA A 31 -2.41 -0.11 7.32
CA ALA A 31 -2.29 -1.31 8.14
C ALA A 31 -2.45 -0.98 9.64
N GLY A 32 -1.79 0.07 10.13
CA GLY A 32 -1.95 0.55 11.51
C GLY A 32 -3.36 1.05 11.80
N ASP A 33 -3.93 1.85 10.90
CA ASP A 33 -5.30 2.38 11.02
C ASP A 33 -6.34 1.26 11.13
N SER A 34 -6.21 0.19 10.32
CA SER A 34 -7.12 -0.98 10.33
C SER A 34 -7.01 -1.84 11.60
N GLN A 35 -5.91 -1.73 12.34
CA GLN A 35 -5.77 -2.39 13.64
C GLN A 35 -6.49 -1.59 14.73
N LEU A 36 -6.45 -0.26 14.64
CA LEU A 36 -7.11 0.64 15.58
C LEU A 36 -8.61 0.75 15.33
N ARG A 37 -9.05 0.57 14.08
CA ARG A 37 -10.43 0.74 13.61
C ARG A 37 -10.85 -0.44 12.74
N PRO A 38 -10.95 -1.67 13.31
CA PRO A 38 -11.20 -2.90 12.56
C PRO A 38 -12.57 -2.96 11.88
N GLU A 39 -13.51 -2.12 12.28
CA GLU A 39 -14.84 -1.96 11.70
C GLU A 39 -14.87 -1.10 10.44
N GLU A 40 -13.82 -0.29 10.21
CA GLU A 40 -13.74 0.54 9.01
C GLU A 40 -13.29 -0.26 7.79
N ASP A 41 -13.89 0.06 6.64
CA ASP A 41 -13.50 -0.52 5.37
C ASP A 41 -12.07 -0.10 5.01
N VAL A 42 -11.24 -1.08 4.69
CA VAL A 42 -9.82 -0.88 4.39
C VAL A 42 -9.63 -0.02 3.15
N GLU A 43 -10.49 -0.16 2.13
CA GLU A 43 -10.38 0.69 0.95
C GLU A 43 -10.79 2.13 1.26
N ALA A 44 -11.74 2.35 2.17
CA ALA A 44 -12.09 3.69 2.65
C ALA A 44 -10.92 4.35 3.40
N LEU A 45 -10.24 3.61 4.27
CA LEU A 45 -9.01 4.07 4.95
C LEU A 45 -7.90 4.39 3.94
N LEU A 46 -7.71 3.54 2.93
CA LEU A 46 -6.73 3.76 1.87
C LEU A 46 -7.05 5.01 1.03
N ARG A 47 -8.31 5.18 0.61
CA ARG A 47 -8.79 6.39 -0.09
C ARG A 47 -8.51 7.64 0.73
N GLN A 48 -8.77 7.61 2.03
CA GLN A 48 -8.50 8.73 2.91
C GLN A 48 -7.00 9.09 2.92
N ARG A 49 -6.13 8.11 3.12
CA ARG A 49 -4.68 8.37 3.17
C ARG A 49 -4.10 8.84 1.85
N LEU A 50 -4.57 8.31 0.72
CA LEU A 50 -4.16 8.78 -0.61
C LEU A 50 -4.53 10.26 -0.82
N ARG A 51 -5.73 10.67 -0.39
CA ARG A 51 -6.14 12.09 -0.41
C ARG A 51 -5.30 12.96 0.52
N ASP A 52 -5.07 12.52 1.77
CA ASP A 52 -4.28 13.29 2.76
C ASP A 52 -2.84 13.54 2.28
N THR A 53 -2.26 12.56 1.57
CA THR A 53 -0.90 12.61 1.03
C THR A 53 -0.82 13.24 -0.37
N ARG A 54 -1.96 13.57 -0.98
CA ARG A 54 -2.07 14.07 -2.37
C ARG A 54 -1.42 13.15 -3.39
N ILE A 55 -1.51 11.83 -3.17
CA ILE A 55 -1.06 10.83 -4.14
C ILE A 55 -2.25 10.49 -5.02
N GLU A 56 -2.13 10.80 -6.31
CA GLU A 56 -3.17 10.50 -7.31
C GLU A 56 -3.02 9.06 -7.79
N ILE A 57 -4.02 8.23 -7.49
CA ILE A 57 -4.14 6.85 -7.96
C ILE A 57 -5.54 6.69 -8.53
N ALA A 58 -5.66 5.97 -9.64
CA ALA A 58 -6.94 5.68 -10.25
C ALA A 58 -7.81 4.80 -9.31
N GLU A 59 -9.10 5.13 -9.17
CA GLU A 59 -10.00 4.45 -8.22
C GLU A 59 -10.08 2.94 -8.48
N GLU A 60 -9.97 2.50 -9.73
CA GLU A 60 -9.94 1.08 -10.12
C GLU A 60 -8.71 0.32 -9.59
N SER A 61 -7.64 1.03 -9.23
CA SER A 61 -6.42 0.43 -8.68
C SER A 61 -6.51 0.17 -7.17
N ILE A 62 -7.45 0.82 -6.49
CA ILE A 62 -7.57 0.79 -5.02
C ILE A 62 -7.80 -0.62 -4.48
N PRO A 63 -8.70 -1.45 -5.05
CA PRO A 63 -8.87 -2.84 -4.59
C PRO A 63 -7.60 -3.68 -4.74
N GLY A 64 -6.80 -3.42 -5.79
CA GLY A 64 -5.51 -4.09 -6.00
C GLY A 64 -4.45 -3.66 -4.98
N LEU A 65 -4.43 -2.38 -4.62
CA LEU A 65 -3.55 -1.84 -3.59
C LEU A 65 -3.95 -2.28 -2.18
N ALA A 66 -5.24 -2.37 -1.88
CA ALA A 66 -5.72 -2.83 -0.59
C ALA A 66 -5.24 -4.26 -0.26
N LYS A 67 -5.14 -5.14 -1.26
CA LYS A 67 -4.58 -6.49 -1.12
C LYS A 67 -3.09 -6.51 -0.75
N ARG A 68 -2.37 -5.41 -0.95
CA ARG A 68 -0.94 -5.27 -0.63
C ARG A 68 -0.70 -4.74 0.78
N ILE A 69 -1.74 -4.37 1.52
CA ILE A 69 -1.63 -3.86 2.88
C ILE A 69 -1.20 -5.02 3.81
N PRO A 70 -0.08 -4.86 4.53
CA PRO A 70 0.42 -5.90 5.42
C PRO A 70 -0.57 -6.28 6.52
N GLY A 71 -0.67 -7.57 6.82
CA GLY A 71 -1.47 -8.08 7.94
C GLY A 71 -2.97 -8.26 7.67
N LEU A 72 -3.49 -7.82 6.52
CA LEU A 72 -4.91 -7.99 6.18
C LEU A 72 -5.23 -9.33 5.52
N THR A 73 -4.27 -9.98 4.87
CA THR A 73 -4.43 -11.28 4.21
C THR A 73 -4.70 -12.45 5.16
N GLN A 74 -4.61 -12.25 6.48
CA GLN A 74 -4.70 -13.33 7.48
C GLN A 74 -6.01 -13.34 8.30
N ARG A 75 -6.89 -12.34 8.18
CA ARG A 75 -8.14 -12.24 8.99
C ARG A 75 -9.36 -12.96 8.41
N GLY A 76 -9.30 -13.50 7.20
CA GLY A 76 -10.44 -14.20 6.55
C GLY A 76 -10.63 -15.67 6.93
N GLY A 77 -9.88 -16.21 7.90
CA GLY A 77 -9.82 -17.64 8.20
C GLY A 77 -10.35 -18.05 9.57
N GLY A 78 -11.41 -17.42 10.06
CA GLY A 78 -11.95 -17.71 11.39
C GLY A 78 -13.46 -17.81 11.41
N ASP A 79 -14.04 -18.88 10.87
CA ASP A 79 -15.23 -19.47 11.49
C ASP A 79 -15.39 -20.95 11.14
N LEU A 80 -14.82 -21.81 11.98
CA LEU A 80 -15.40 -23.10 12.34
C LEU A 80 -15.06 -23.32 13.81
N SER A 81 -15.84 -22.70 14.69
CA SER A 81 -15.97 -23.19 16.06
C SER A 81 -16.99 -24.35 16.03
N PRO A 82 -16.61 -25.63 16.18
CA PRO A 82 -17.58 -26.62 16.58
C PRO A 82 -17.71 -26.49 18.10
N GLY A 83 -18.60 -25.59 18.53
CA GLY A 83 -19.22 -25.77 19.83
C GLY A 83 -20.15 -26.97 19.73
N ALA A 84 -19.83 -28.08 20.38
CA ALA A 84 -20.81 -29.02 20.94
C ALA A 84 -20.13 -30.18 21.71
N HIS A 85 -20.54 -30.28 22.97
CA HIS A 85 -20.53 -31.43 23.90
C HIS A 85 -19.26 -31.77 24.67
#